data_AF-A0A6I6DJI8-F1
#
_entry.id   AF-A0A6I6DJI8-F1
#
_cell.length_a   1.000
_cell.length_b   1.000
_cell.length_c   1.000
_cell.angle_alpha   90.00
_cell.angle_beta   90.00
_cell.angle_gamma   90.00
#
_symmetry.space_group_name_H-M   'P 1'
#
loop_
_entity.id
_entity.type
_entity.pdbx_description
1 polymer ?
#
loop_
_entity_poly.entity_id
_entity_poly.type
_entity_poly.pdbx_seq_one_letter_code
_entity_poly.pdbx_strand_id
1 'polypeptide(L)'
;MADSHSTPDTIATGTERTLIVGYRPQGLDRSTPNLILSGKWLRAAGFDTGDKVTVKVMDGCIVVLAHNPHEKKLLDELKLAQQKLKGIEGALAAA
;
A
#
# COMPACT_ATOMS: atom_id res chain seq x y z
N MET A 1 -16.18 -41.56 -1.54
CA MET A 1 -14.76 -41.16 -1.53
C MET A 1 -14.71 -39.76 -2.12
N ALA A 2 -14.41 -38.74 -1.34
CA ALA A 2 -14.26 -37.36 -1.79
C ALA A 2 -12.88 -36.90 -1.34
N ASP A 3 -11.96 -36.77 -2.30
CA ASP A 3 -10.56 -36.48 -2.01
C ASP A 3 -10.41 -35.01 -1.62
N SER A 4 -9.73 -34.83 -0.49
CA SER A 4 -9.39 -33.57 0.16
C SER A 4 -8.63 -32.65 -0.79
N HIS A 5 -9.23 -31.52 -1.17
CA HIS A 5 -8.50 -30.43 -1.80
C HIS A 5 -7.76 -29.62 -0.72
N SER A 6 -6.64 -30.15 -0.25
CA SER A 6 -5.63 -29.36 0.45
C SER A 6 -5.00 -28.38 -0.54
N THR A 7 -5.40 -27.11 -0.51
CA THR A 7 -4.58 -26.04 -1.09
C THR A 7 -3.36 -25.82 -0.20
N PRO A 8 -2.13 -25.85 -0.74
CA PRO A 8 -0.92 -25.72 0.07
C PRO A 8 -0.82 -24.30 0.62
N ASP A 9 -0.45 -24.20 1.90
CA ASP A 9 0.06 -23.00 2.54
C ASP A 9 1.35 -22.56 1.83
N THR A 10 1.19 -21.86 0.71
CA THR A 10 2.30 -21.28 -0.03
C THR A 10 2.52 -19.87 0.51
N ILE A 11 3.59 -19.72 1.27
CA ILE A 11 4.19 -18.43 1.62
C ILE A 11 4.58 -17.77 0.28
N ALA A 12 3.68 -16.93 -0.23
CA ALA A 12 3.77 -16.39 -1.59
C ALA A 12 4.67 -15.15 -1.60
N THR A 13 5.98 -15.40 -1.66
CA THR A 13 6.98 -14.42 -2.05
C THR A 13 6.81 -14.12 -3.55
N GLY A 14 6.29 -12.94 -3.88
CA GLY A 14 6.16 -12.43 -5.26
C GLY A 14 4.93 -12.96 -6.00
N THR A 15 3.83 -12.22 -5.99
CA THR A 15 2.66 -12.54 -6.84
C THR A 15 2.19 -11.28 -7.53
N GLU A 16 2.70 -11.05 -8.73
CA GLU A 16 2.02 -10.20 -9.71
C GLU A 16 0.64 -10.81 -9.99
N ARG A 17 -0.40 -9.97 -9.98
CA ARG A 17 -1.79 -10.42 -10.19
C ARG A 17 -2.41 -9.60 -11.30
N THR A 18 -2.91 -10.27 -12.33
CA THR A 18 -3.70 -9.63 -13.38
C THR A 18 -5.13 -9.43 -12.89
N LEU A 19 -5.64 -8.21 -13.03
CA LEU A 19 -6.99 -7.83 -12.65
C LEU A 19 -7.66 -7.16 -13.83
N ILE A 20 -8.99 -7.30 -13.90
CA ILE A 20 -9.79 -6.68 -14.94
C ILE A 20 -10.43 -5.42 -14.36
N VAL A 21 -10.31 -4.31 -15.08
CA VAL A 21 -11.07 -3.10 -14.78
C VAL A 21 -12.53 -3.36 -15.13
N GLY A 22 -13.38 -3.31 -14.12
CA GLY A 22 -14.82 -3.43 -14.27
C GLY A 22 -15.51 -2.07 -14.31
N TYR A 23 -16.84 -2.11 -14.22
CA TYR A 23 -17.68 -0.93 -14.07
C TYR A 23 -18.25 -0.86 -12.66
N ARG A 24 -18.60 0.33 -12.20
CA ARG A 24 -19.25 0.53 -10.90
C ARG A 24 -20.68 -0.05 -10.93
N PRO A 25 -21.04 -1.01 -10.06
CA PRO A 25 -22.32 -1.74 -10.16
C PRO A 25 -23.56 -0.96 -9.69
N GLN A 26 -23.45 0.31 -9.32
CA GLN A 26 -24.60 1.14 -8.89
C GLN A 26 -25.26 1.84 -10.09
N GLY A 27 -26.13 1.12 -10.82
CA GLY A 27 -27.11 1.71 -11.74
C GLY A 27 -26.74 1.75 -13.23
N LEU A 28 -27.41 2.65 -13.98
CA LEU A 28 -27.33 2.83 -15.43
C LEU A 28 -25.98 3.45 -15.89
N ASP A 29 -25.16 3.92 -14.95
CA ASP A 29 -23.88 4.57 -15.25
C ASP A 29 -22.78 3.54 -15.51
N ARG A 30 -22.55 3.27 -16.79
CA ARG A 30 -21.44 2.44 -17.29
C ARG A 30 -20.21 3.26 -17.69
N SER A 31 -20.20 4.56 -17.40
CA SER A 31 -19.07 5.43 -17.78
C SER A 31 -17.94 5.41 -16.76
N THR A 32 -18.25 5.09 -15.49
CA THR A 32 -17.28 5.13 -14.40
C THR A 32 -16.52 3.80 -14.25
N PRO A 33 -15.19 3.77 -14.48
CA PRO A 33 -14.38 2.57 -14.30
C PRO A 33 -14.18 2.24 -12.81
N ASN A 34 -14.01 0.95 -12.51
CA ASN A 34 -13.78 0.44 -11.17
C ASN A 34 -12.71 -0.66 -11.18
N LEU A 35 -11.76 -0.58 -10.25
CA LEU A 35 -10.72 -1.59 -10.06
C LEU A 35 -10.89 -2.20 -8.66
N ILE A 36 -11.13 -3.51 -8.58
CA ILE A 36 -11.34 -4.22 -7.32
C ILE A 36 -10.13 -5.11 -7.04
N LEU A 37 -9.44 -4.80 -5.95
CA LEU A 37 -8.44 -5.68 -5.34
C LEU A 37 -9.12 -6.51 -4.26
N SER A 38 -9.25 -7.82 -4.46
CA SER A 38 -9.89 -8.71 -3.50
C SER A 38 -9.11 -10.01 -3.30
N GLY A 39 -9.23 -10.58 -2.10
CA GLY A 39 -8.66 -11.87 -1.74
C GLY A 39 -7.91 -11.85 -0.42
N LYS A 40 -7.74 -13.04 0.17
CA LYS A 40 -7.05 -13.23 1.46
C LYS A 40 -5.59 -12.78 1.44
N TRP A 41 -4.99 -12.70 0.25
CA TRP A 41 -3.61 -12.27 0.04
C TRP A 41 -3.36 -10.81 0.42
N LEU A 42 -4.40 -9.96 0.49
CA LEU A 42 -4.26 -8.57 0.90
C LEU A 42 -3.71 -8.46 2.33
N ARG A 43 -4.17 -9.33 3.24
CA ARG A 43 -3.65 -9.41 4.61
C ARG A 43 -2.16 -9.78 4.63
N ALA A 44 -1.75 -10.74 3.79
CA ALA A 44 -0.33 -11.11 3.68
C ALA A 44 0.53 -9.98 3.10
N ALA A 45 -0.05 -9.11 2.27
CA ALA A 45 0.60 -7.91 1.73
C ALA A 45 0.55 -6.70 2.70
N GLY A 46 0.05 -6.87 3.92
CA GLY A 46 -0.02 -5.81 4.94
C GLY A 46 -1.24 -4.90 4.84
N PHE A 47 -2.28 -5.28 4.09
CA PHE A 47 -3.56 -4.58 4.05
C PHE A 47 -4.59 -5.34 4.91
N ASP A 48 -4.87 -4.87 6.13
CA ASP A 48 -5.95 -5.42 6.94
C ASP A 48 -7.25 -4.59 6.83
N THR A 49 -8.33 -5.16 7.34
CA THR A 49 -9.65 -4.54 7.30
C THR A 49 -9.69 -3.35 8.25
N GLY A 50 -10.09 -2.19 7.74
CA GLY A 50 -10.16 -0.94 8.51
C GLY A 50 -8.88 -0.10 8.46
N ASP A 51 -7.80 -0.64 7.88
CA ASP A 51 -6.58 0.14 7.68
C ASP A 51 -6.79 1.24 6.62
N LYS A 52 -6.14 2.37 6.85
CA LYS A 52 -6.05 3.41 5.82
C LYS A 52 -5.07 2.94 4.74
N VAL A 53 -5.32 3.36 3.52
CA VAL A 53 -4.47 3.05 2.37
C VAL A 53 -4.12 4.35 1.66
N THR A 54 -2.86 4.48 1.25
CA THR A 54 -2.42 5.61 0.42
C THR A 54 -2.35 5.15 -1.02
N VAL A 55 -3.03 5.88 -1.90
CA VAL A 55 -3.01 5.62 -3.34
C VAL A 55 -2.29 6.77 -4.02
N LYS A 56 -1.22 6.46 -4.75
CA LYS A 56 -0.54 7.42 -5.63
C LYS A 56 -0.89 7.11 -7.07
N VAL A 57 -1.32 8.13 -7.79
CA VAL A 57 -1.71 8.02 -9.20
C VAL A 57 -0.68 8.74 -10.05
N MET A 58 -0.20 8.06 -11.07
CA MET A 58 0.74 8.55 -12.08
C MET A 58 0.19 8.18 -13.46
N ASP A 59 0.73 8.78 -14.52
CA ASP A 59 0.34 8.45 -15.88
C ASP A 59 0.61 6.96 -16.17
N GLY A 60 -0.45 6.20 -16.45
CA GLY A 60 -0.38 4.75 -16.66
C GLY A 60 -0.09 3.87 -15.43
N CYS A 61 0.02 4.43 -14.21
CA CYS A 61 0.41 3.65 -13.03
C CYS A 61 -0.33 4.08 -11.75
N ILE A 62 -0.78 3.09 -10.97
CA ILE A 62 -1.37 3.30 -9.65
C ILE A 62 -0.56 2.50 -8.63
N VAL A 63 -0.03 3.18 -7.62
CA VAL A 63 0.69 2.55 -6.51
C VAL A 63 -0.17 2.61 -5.26
N VAL A 64 -0.49 1.43 -4.72
CA VAL A 64 -1.30 1.26 -3.51
C VAL A 64 -0.37 0.86 -2.37
N LEU A 65 -0.31 1.67 -1.31
CA LEU A 65 0.54 1.43 -0.14
C LEU A 65 -0.31 1.30 1.12
N ALA A 66 -0.05 0.26 1.89
CA ALA A 66 -0.64 0.11 3.23
C ALA A 66 -0.18 1.26 4.12
N HIS A 67 -1.10 1.86 4.87
CA HIS A 67 -0.73 2.91 5.81
C HIS A 67 -0.19 2.28 7.09
N ASN A 68 1.13 2.21 7.23
CA ASN A 68 1.76 1.81 8.48
C ASN A 68 1.97 3.04 9.38
N PRO A 69 1.21 3.20 10.49
CA PRO A 69 1.33 4.36 11.37
C PRO A 69 2.71 4.43 12.05
N HIS A 70 3.36 3.28 12.29
CA HIS A 70 4.71 3.25 12.87
C HIS A 70 5.75 3.80 11.91
N GLU A 71 5.67 3.42 10.63
CA GLU A 71 6.59 3.89 9.59
C GLU A 71 6.48 5.40 9.40
N LYS A 72 5.25 5.94 9.39
CA LYS A 72 5.05 7.39 9.29
C LYS A 72 5.67 8.14 10.48
N LYS A 73 5.45 7.62 11.70
CA LYS A 73 6.04 8.21 12.92
C LYS A 73 7.58 8.20 12.85
N LEU A 74 8.17 7.09 12.42
CA LEU A 74 9.61 6.95 12.23
C LEU A 74 10.14 7.94 11.18
N LEU A 75 9.44 8.11 10.05
CA LEU A 75 9.80 9.09 9.02
C LEU A 75 9.75 10.53 9.54
N ASP A 76 8.73 10.86 10.33
CA ASP A 76 8.59 12.18 10.94
C ASP A 76 9.72 12.46 11.97
N GLU A 77 10.06 11.46 12.79
CA GLU A 77 11.18 11.53 13.74
C GLU A 77 12.53 11.70 13.05
N LEU A 78 12.78 10.92 11.97
CA LEU A 78 14.01 11.02 11.19
C LEU A 78 14.14 12.40 10.54
N LYS A 79 13.05 12.92 9.96
CA LYS A 79 13.03 14.24 9.33
C LYS A 79 13.32 15.35 10.36
N LEU A 80 12.75 15.23 11.56
CA LEU A 80 13.02 16.15 12.66
C LEU A 80 14.49 16.09 13.09
N ALA A 81 15.06 14.88 13.23
CA ALA A 81 16.46 14.69 13.58
C ALA A 81 17.40 15.31 12.53
N GLN A 82 17.13 15.10 11.24
CA GLN A 82 17.90 15.69 10.14
C GLN A 82 17.85 17.22 10.14
N GLN A 83 16.68 17.82 10.40
CA GLN A 83 16.57 19.28 10.52
C GLN A 83 17.40 19.84 11.67
N LYS A 84 17.40 19.16 12.84
CA LYS A 84 18.20 19.56 13.99
C LYS A 84 19.70 19.50 13.68
N LEU A 85 20.17 18.41 13.05
CA LEU A 85 21.57 18.25 12.66
C LEU A 85 22.01 19.35 11.68
N LYS A 86 21.20 19.63 10.66
CA LYS A 86 21.48 20.69 9.69
C LYS A 86 21.60 22.07 10.35
N GLY A 87 20.80 22.34 11.38
CA GLY A 87 20.89 23.57 12.18
C GLY A 87 22.19 23.67 12.96
N ILE A 88 22.65 22.57 13.56
CA ILE A 88 23.91 22.52 14.33
C ILE A 88 25.12 22.67 13.39
N GLU A 89 25.13 21.99 12.25
CA GLU A 89 26.19 22.14 11.24
C GLU A 89 26.30 23.58 10.74
N GLY A 90 25.15 24.23 10.49
CA GLY A 90 25.12 25.63 10.08
C GLY A 90 25.67 26.59 11.15
N ALA A 91 25.40 26.31 12.43
CA ALA A 91 25.93 27.09 13.54
C ALA A 91 27.44 26.89 13.75
N LEU A 92 27.94 25.67 13.54
CA LEU A 92 29.36 25.35 13.64
C LEU A 92 30.18 25.92 12.48
N ALA A 93 29.62 25.97 11.27
CA ALA A 93 30.29 26.55 10.10
C ALA A 93 30.33 28.09 10.09
N ALA A 94 29.52 28.74 10.94
CA ALA A 94 29.46 30.19 11.08
C ALA A 94 30.28 30.73 12.28
N ALA A 95 30.92 29.84 13.04
CA ALA A 95 31.84 30.15 14.14
C ALA A 95 33.30 30.07 13.65
#